data_AF-A0A147BSK8-F1
#
_entry.id   AF-A0A147BSK8-F1
#
_cell.length_a   1.000
_cell.length_b   1.000
_cell.length_c   1.000
_cell.angle_alpha   90.00
_cell.angle_beta   90.00
_cell.angle_gamma   90.00
#
_symmetry.space_group_name_H-M   'P 1'
#
loop_
_entity.id
_entity.type
_entity.pdbx_description
1 polymer ?
#
loop_
_entity_poly.entity_id
_entity_poly.type
_entity_poly.pdbx_seq_one_letter_code
_entity_poly.pdbx_strand_id
1 'polypeptide(L)'
;MRFNEKEMAGVATKQADKEGRLNHRNLSFREVFKERWFKLKGNLLFYFRLNEYGGVYEAEPVGVLVIECCKIQHEPSVDCSFAFSIAFSDDADRKHLFSCTTQKHCDEWVSCLQQASYEYQRGRLLYMQQKILEMTGRDPLADFISRRNGNAPGSVQAIQKIPDNPNKSATVGAKKRTTVWH
;
A
#
# COMPACT_ATOMS: atom_id res chain seq x y z
N MET A 1 6.09 3.41 -17.96
CA MET A 1 6.26 2.15 -17.19
C MET A 1 5.97 0.99 -18.12
N ARG A 2 6.76 -0.10 -18.09
CA ARG A 2 6.47 -1.31 -18.90
C ARG A 2 5.29 -2.05 -18.28
N PHE A 3 4.19 -2.16 -19.01
CA PHE A 3 2.95 -2.80 -18.59
C PHE A 3 3.09 -4.33 -18.70
N ASN A 4 2.97 -5.07 -17.59
CA ASN A 4 2.97 -6.54 -17.60
C ASN A 4 1.57 -7.06 -17.30
N GLU A 5 0.81 -7.32 -18.35
CA GLU A 5 -0.58 -7.74 -18.30
C GLU A 5 -0.80 -9.03 -17.48
N LYS A 6 0.16 -9.97 -17.54
CA LYS A 6 0.09 -11.25 -16.81
C LYS A 6 0.16 -11.09 -15.29
N GLU A 7 1.03 -10.21 -14.80
CA GLU A 7 1.15 -9.94 -13.37
C GLU A 7 -0.07 -9.18 -12.84
N MET A 8 -0.63 -8.29 -13.66
CA MET A 8 -1.83 -7.52 -13.30
C MET A 8 -3.07 -8.40 -13.16
N ALA A 9 -3.25 -9.40 -14.02
CA ALA A 9 -4.30 -10.41 -13.85
C ALA A 9 -4.15 -11.19 -12.52
N GLY A 10 -2.92 -11.53 -12.14
CA GLY A 10 -2.63 -12.17 -10.85
C GLY A 10 -2.87 -11.26 -9.64
N VAL A 11 -2.77 -9.94 -9.80
CA VAL A 11 -3.11 -8.97 -8.73
C VAL A 11 -4.62 -8.80 -8.63
N ALA A 12 -5.32 -8.76 -9.76
CA ALA A 12 -6.76 -8.60 -9.87
C ALA A 12 -7.57 -9.73 -9.19
N THR A 13 -7.06 -10.97 -9.20
CA THR A 13 -7.74 -12.13 -8.59
C THR A 13 -7.60 -12.21 -7.06
N LYS A 14 -6.68 -11.44 -6.45
CA LYS A 14 -6.49 -11.45 -4.99
C LYS A 14 -7.66 -10.77 -4.26
N GLN A 15 -7.73 -10.96 -2.94
CA GLN A 15 -8.69 -10.25 -2.09
C GLN A 15 -8.60 -8.73 -2.28
N ALA A 16 -9.76 -8.10 -2.43
CA ALA A 16 -9.94 -6.67 -2.62
C ALA A 16 -10.06 -5.93 -1.28
N ASP A 17 -9.66 -4.66 -1.26
CA ASP A 17 -9.93 -3.75 -0.16
C ASP A 17 -11.39 -3.27 -0.20
N LYS A 18 -11.92 -3.06 -1.41
CA LYS A 18 -13.35 -2.83 -1.68
C LYS A 18 -13.70 -3.34 -3.07
N GLU A 19 -14.87 -3.94 -3.21
CA GLU A 19 -15.41 -4.36 -4.49
C GLU A 19 -16.91 -4.16 -4.57
N GLY A 20 -17.46 -4.08 -5.78
CA GLY A 20 -18.88 -3.86 -5.99
C GLY A 20 -19.25 -3.37 -7.39
N ARG A 21 -20.55 -3.28 -7.64
CA ARG A 21 -21.11 -2.80 -8.91
C ARG A 21 -21.18 -1.28 -8.93
N LEU A 22 -20.72 -0.67 -10.02
CA LEU A 22 -20.88 0.75 -10.30
C LEU A 22 -21.29 0.97 -11.74
N ASN A 23 -22.09 2.00 -11.96
CA ASN A 23 -22.32 2.52 -13.30
C ASN A 23 -21.17 3.45 -13.66
N HIS A 24 -20.46 3.16 -14.75
CA HIS A 24 -19.26 3.87 -15.16
C HIS A 24 -19.40 4.49 -16.54
N ARG A 25 -18.92 5.72 -16.67
CA ARG A 25 -18.83 6.45 -17.93
C ARG A 25 -17.48 7.13 -18.03
N ASN A 26 -16.75 6.90 -19.12
CA ASN A 26 -15.55 7.67 -19.43
C ASN A 26 -15.94 8.87 -20.29
N LEU A 27 -15.62 10.10 -19.86
CA LEU A 27 -15.96 11.32 -20.61
C LEU A 27 -15.10 11.55 -21.85
N SER A 28 -13.90 10.97 -21.93
CA SER A 28 -13.06 11.06 -23.13
C SER A 28 -13.67 10.35 -24.34
N PHE A 29 -14.58 9.40 -24.08
CA PHE A 29 -15.33 8.72 -25.11
C PHE A 29 -16.78 9.20 -25.02
N ARG A 30 -17.50 9.29 -26.14
CA ARG A 30 -18.96 9.54 -26.13
C ARG A 30 -19.73 8.29 -25.66
N GLU A 31 -19.22 7.62 -24.64
CA GLU A 31 -19.83 6.44 -24.06
C GLU A 31 -20.96 6.82 -23.11
N VAL A 32 -21.97 5.96 -23.11
CA VAL A 32 -23.08 5.96 -22.14
C VAL A 32 -22.61 5.24 -20.87
N PHE A 33 -23.28 5.48 -19.74
CA PHE A 33 -23.03 4.70 -18.53
C PHE A 33 -23.21 3.21 -18.79
N LYS A 34 -22.23 2.42 -18.36
CA LYS A 34 -22.25 0.95 -18.41
C LYS A 34 -22.02 0.40 -17.02
N GLU A 35 -22.81 -0.60 -16.64
CA GLU A 35 -22.59 -1.30 -15.37
C GLU A 35 -21.31 -2.14 -15.46
N ARG A 36 -20.47 -2.04 -14.44
CA ARG A 36 -19.20 -2.77 -14.32
C ARG A 36 -19.00 -3.22 -12.88
N TRP A 37 -18.29 -4.33 -12.71
CA TRP A 37 -17.76 -4.72 -11.40
C TRP A 37 -16.43 -4.02 -11.18
N PHE A 38 -16.25 -3.36 -10.06
CA PHE A 38 -15.02 -2.68 -9.67
C PHE A 38 -14.38 -3.38 -8.49
N LYS A 39 -13.05 -3.46 -8.52
CA LYS A 39 -12.23 -4.10 -7.48
C LYS A 39 -11.03 -3.22 -7.17
N LEU A 40 -11.00 -2.66 -5.97
CA LEU A 40 -9.90 -1.84 -5.47
C LEU A 40 -8.93 -2.71 -4.69
N LYS A 41 -7.64 -2.61 -5.05
CA LYS A 41 -6.55 -3.30 -4.35
C LYS A 41 -5.32 -2.40 -4.28
N GLY A 42 -4.96 -1.98 -3.08
CA GLY A 42 -4.00 -0.90 -2.88
C GLY A 42 -4.49 0.36 -3.61
N ASN A 43 -3.66 0.89 -4.49
CA ASN A 43 -3.99 2.01 -5.36
C ASN A 43 -4.45 1.58 -6.78
N LEU A 44 -4.77 0.31 -6.99
CA LEU A 44 -5.20 -0.22 -8.29
C LEU A 44 -6.70 -0.50 -8.28
N LEU A 45 -7.45 0.22 -9.11
CA LEU A 45 -8.88 0.02 -9.30
C LEU A 45 -9.12 -0.72 -10.62
N PHE A 46 -9.34 -2.02 -10.53
CA PHE A 46 -9.70 -2.87 -11.65
C PHE A 46 -11.19 -2.76 -11.96
N TYR A 47 -11.55 -2.96 -13.23
CA TYR A 47 -12.95 -3.07 -13.62
C TYR A 47 -13.18 -4.18 -14.63
N PHE A 48 -14.32 -4.84 -14.51
CA PHE A 48 -14.67 -6.05 -15.24
C PHE A 48 -16.03 -5.90 -15.92
N ARG A 49 -16.20 -6.60 -17.05
CA ARG A 49 -17.52 -6.77 -17.67
C ARG A 49 -18.35 -7.72 -16.82
N LEU A 50 -19.63 -7.39 -16.69
CA LEU A 50 -20.64 -8.30 -16.15
C LEU A 50 -21.22 -9.12 -17.31
N ASN A 51 -21.42 -10.41 -17.08
CA ASN A 51 -22.17 -11.25 -18.02
C ASN A 51 -23.70 -11.04 -17.85
N GLU A 52 -24.51 -11.66 -18.69
CA GLU A 52 -25.98 -11.54 -18.67
C GLU A 52 -26.62 -11.96 -17.35
N TYR A 53 -25.94 -12.81 -16.58
CA TYR A 53 -26.36 -13.29 -15.26
C TYR A 53 -25.76 -12.47 -14.10
N GLY A 54 -25.02 -11.39 -14.40
CA GLY A 54 -24.37 -10.54 -13.40
C GLY A 54 -23.11 -11.14 -12.76
N GLY A 55 -22.56 -12.21 -13.33
CA GLY A 55 -21.29 -12.81 -12.96
C GLY A 55 -20.08 -12.09 -13.57
N VAL A 56 -18.91 -12.28 -12.95
CA VAL A 56 -17.65 -11.61 -13.31
C VAL A 56 -16.59 -12.66 -13.62
N TYR A 57 -15.91 -12.50 -14.76
CA TYR A 57 -14.71 -13.28 -15.07
C TYR A 57 -13.49 -12.57 -14.48
N GLU A 58 -13.15 -12.88 -13.22
CA GLU A 58 -12.08 -12.19 -12.46
C GLU A 58 -10.68 -12.33 -13.07
N ALA A 59 -10.46 -13.30 -13.96
CA ALA A 59 -9.18 -13.52 -14.62
C ALA A 59 -8.85 -12.47 -15.70
N GLU A 60 -9.85 -11.75 -16.21
CA GLU A 60 -9.69 -10.82 -17.33
C GLU A 60 -10.29 -9.45 -17.00
N PRO A 61 -9.53 -8.56 -16.35
CA PRO A 61 -9.95 -7.17 -16.17
C PRO A 61 -10.02 -6.47 -17.53
N VAL A 62 -11.06 -5.65 -17.71
CA VAL A 62 -11.21 -4.80 -18.90
C VAL A 62 -10.16 -3.70 -18.90
N GLY A 63 -9.80 -3.23 -17.71
CA GLY A 63 -8.74 -2.28 -17.51
C GLY A 63 -8.49 -2.01 -16.03
N VAL A 64 -7.53 -1.13 -15.80
CA VAL A 64 -7.10 -0.69 -14.47
C VAL A 64 -6.96 0.82 -14.45
N LEU A 65 -7.44 1.43 -13.38
CA LEU A 65 -7.23 2.83 -13.06
C LEU A 65 -6.26 2.88 -11.86
N VAL A 66 -5.16 3.61 -12.02
CA VAL A 66 -4.16 3.78 -10.95
C VAL A 66 -4.56 5.02 -10.14
N ILE A 67 -5.00 4.83 -8.90
CA ILE A 67 -5.51 5.88 -8.01
C ILE A 67 -4.34 6.68 -7.40
N GLU A 68 -3.60 7.34 -8.29
CA GLU A 68 -2.49 8.23 -7.95
C GLU A 68 -2.62 9.52 -8.73
N CYS A 69 -2.23 10.64 -8.10
CA CYS A 69 -2.31 11.97 -8.71
C CYS A 69 -3.70 12.24 -9.34
N CYS A 70 -4.76 11.76 -8.69
CA CYS A 70 -6.13 11.92 -9.15
C CYS A 70 -6.97 12.67 -8.11
N LYS A 71 -7.95 13.42 -8.60
CA LYS A 71 -8.94 14.12 -7.80
C LYS A 71 -10.24 13.31 -7.81
N ILE A 72 -10.68 12.92 -6.61
CA ILE A 72 -11.93 12.18 -6.42
C ILE A 72 -12.94 13.11 -5.74
N GLN A 73 -14.09 13.34 -6.38
CA GLN A 73 -15.09 14.29 -5.90
C GLN A 73 -16.51 13.77 -6.10
N HIS A 74 -17.43 14.15 -5.21
CA HIS A 74 -18.86 13.97 -5.44
C HIS A 74 -19.34 14.89 -6.56
N GLU A 75 -20.28 14.42 -7.36
CA GLU A 75 -20.83 15.11 -8.53
C GLU A 75 -22.36 15.21 -8.41
N PRO A 76 -22.88 16.13 -7.59
CA PRO A 76 -24.32 16.25 -7.35
C PRO A 76 -25.10 16.85 -8.54
N SER A 77 -24.40 17.44 -9.51
CA SER A 77 -24.97 18.17 -10.65
C SER A 77 -25.18 17.33 -11.92
N VAL A 78 -24.76 16.06 -11.90
CA VAL A 78 -24.92 15.17 -13.06
C VAL A 78 -26.34 14.59 -13.02
N ASP A 79 -26.95 14.32 -14.18
CA ASP A 79 -28.29 13.69 -14.33
C ASP A 79 -28.43 12.30 -13.68
N CYS A 80 -27.45 11.87 -12.88
CA CYS A 80 -27.40 10.60 -12.18
C CYS A 80 -27.40 10.84 -10.68
N SER A 81 -28.31 10.18 -9.96
CA SER A 81 -28.31 10.20 -8.50
C SER A 81 -27.05 9.53 -7.94
N PHE A 82 -26.55 10.06 -6.81
CA PHE A 82 -25.43 9.53 -6.03
C PHE A 82 -24.16 9.30 -6.87
N ALA A 83 -23.69 10.35 -7.54
CA ALA A 83 -22.55 10.28 -8.44
C ALA A 83 -21.25 10.85 -7.84
N PHE A 84 -20.12 10.33 -8.34
CA PHE A 84 -18.78 10.84 -8.07
C PHE A 84 -17.92 10.75 -9.33
N SER A 85 -16.78 11.43 -9.33
CA SER A 85 -15.82 11.41 -10.42
C SER A 85 -14.40 11.12 -9.96
N ILE A 86 -13.60 10.62 -10.89
CA ILE A 86 -12.15 10.52 -10.79
C ILE A 86 -11.56 11.28 -11.98
N ALA A 87 -10.78 12.32 -11.72
CA ALA A 87 -10.08 13.09 -12.74
C ALA A 87 -8.57 12.99 -12.48
N PHE A 88 -7.80 12.61 -13.50
CA PHE A 88 -6.35 12.47 -13.37
C PHE A 88 -5.65 13.78 -13.73
N SER A 89 -4.62 14.15 -12.96
CA SER A 89 -3.91 15.42 -13.16
C SER A 89 -3.07 15.45 -14.44
N ASP A 90 -2.70 14.29 -14.99
CA ASP A 90 -1.96 14.17 -16.25
C ASP A 90 -2.83 14.38 -17.49
N ASP A 91 -4.15 14.25 -17.36
CA ASP A 91 -5.08 14.36 -18.47
C ASP A 91 -6.48 14.77 -17.98
N ALA A 92 -6.77 16.07 -18.08
CA ALA A 92 -8.03 16.65 -17.64
C ALA A 92 -9.25 16.11 -18.40
N ASP A 93 -9.06 15.59 -19.61
CA ASP A 93 -10.12 15.01 -20.43
C ASP A 93 -10.44 13.56 -20.04
N ARG A 94 -9.58 12.90 -19.26
CA ARG A 94 -9.79 11.57 -18.66
C ARG A 94 -10.55 11.65 -17.33
N LYS A 95 -11.70 12.32 -17.35
CA LYS A 95 -12.65 12.29 -16.23
C LYS A 95 -13.54 11.06 -16.33
N HIS A 96 -13.47 10.18 -15.33
CA HIS A 96 -14.36 9.04 -15.19
C HIS A 96 -15.51 9.40 -14.24
N LEU A 97 -16.73 9.23 -14.70
CA LEU A 97 -17.94 9.40 -13.91
C LEU A 97 -18.45 8.06 -13.42
N PHE A 98 -18.91 8.04 -12.17
CA PHE A 98 -19.46 6.88 -11.49
C PHE A 98 -20.81 7.25 -10.88
N SER A 99 -21.77 6.34 -10.97
CA SER A 99 -23.05 6.44 -10.27
C SER A 99 -23.28 5.20 -9.40
N CYS A 100 -23.83 5.45 -8.21
CA CYS A 100 -24.12 4.46 -7.19
C CYS A 100 -25.63 4.29 -6.98
N THR A 101 -26.01 3.20 -6.32
CA THR A 101 -27.42 2.93 -5.98
C THR A 101 -27.93 3.75 -4.80
N THR A 102 -27.04 4.15 -3.88
CA THR A 102 -27.37 4.92 -2.67
C THR A 102 -26.27 5.92 -2.34
N GLN A 103 -26.61 6.98 -1.59
CA GLN A 103 -25.62 7.95 -1.11
C GLN A 103 -24.54 7.28 -0.25
N LYS A 104 -24.95 6.40 0.68
CA LYS A 104 -24.02 5.64 1.52
C LYS A 104 -23.01 4.84 0.69
N HIS A 105 -23.48 4.15 -0.36
CA HIS A 105 -22.60 3.41 -1.26
C HIS A 105 -21.60 4.33 -1.97
N CYS A 106 -22.05 5.51 -2.42
CA CYS A 106 -21.20 6.54 -3.01
C CYS A 106 -20.13 7.03 -2.03
N ASP A 107 -20.53 7.38 -0.80
CA ASP A 107 -19.63 7.88 0.25
C ASP A 107 -18.55 6.85 0.61
N GLU A 108 -18.92 5.57 0.72
CA GLU A 108 -17.96 4.49 0.97
C GLU A 108 -16.93 4.36 -0.16
N TRP A 109 -17.36 4.44 -1.42
CA TRP A 109 -16.45 4.38 -2.56
C TRP A 109 -15.51 5.59 -2.60
N VAL A 110 -16.04 6.80 -2.44
CA VAL A 110 -15.25 8.03 -2.42
C VAL A 110 -14.22 7.98 -1.28
N SER A 111 -14.64 7.58 -0.08
CA SER A 111 -13.77 7.44 1.08
C SER A 111 -12.65 6.42 0.83
N CYS A 112 -12.98 5.21 0.36
CA CYS A 112 -11.97 4.19 0.08
C CYS A 112 -10.97 4.61 -0.99
N LEU A 113 -11.44 5.24 -2.07
CA LEU A 113 -10.58 5.69 -3.16
C LEU A 113 -9.66 6.84 -2.72
N GLN A 114 -10.15 7.79 -1.92
CA GLN A 114 -9.31 8.87 -1.38
C GLN A 114 -8.21 8.31 -0.48
N GLN A 115 -8.53 7.28 0.31
CA GLN A 115 -7.58 6.59 1.18
C GLN A 115 -6.58 5.68 0.44
N ALA A 116 -6.86 5.34 -0.81
CA ALA A 116 -6.03 4.45 -1.62
C ALA A 116 -4.74 5.11 -2.11
N SER A 117 -4.74 6.45 -2.25
CA SER A 117 -3.60 7.21 -2.76
C SER A 117 -2.36 7.11 -1.86
N TYR A 118 -1.18 7.10 -2.48
CA TYR A 118 0.09 7.06 -1.75
C TYR A 118 0.22 8.21 -0.76
N GLU A 119 -0.15 9.43 -1.13
CA GLU A 119 -0.05 10.60 -0.25
C GLU A 119 -0.89 10.44 1.01
N TYR A 120 -2.11 9.87 0.90
CA TYR A 120 -2.92 9.56 2.06
C TYR A 120 -2.27 8.50 2.95
N GLN A 121 -1.81 7.39 2.36
CA GLN A 121 -1.17 6.31 3.10
C GLN A 121 0.10 6.78 3.81
N ARG A 122 0.91 7.62 3.15
CA ARG A 122 2.11 8.25 3.70
C ARG A 122 1.76 9.18 4.85
N GLY A 123 0.76 10.06 4.68
CA GLY A 123 0.28 10.93 5.75
C GLY A 123 -0.20 10.15 6.97
N ARG A 124 -0.97 9.07 6.74
CA ARG A 124 -1.44 8.17 7.80
C ARG A 124 -0.29 7.48 8.52
N LEU A 125 0.73 7.02 7.79
CA LEU A 125 1.92 6.41 8.36
C LEU A 125 2.67 7.41 9.27
N LEU A 126 2.91 8.63 8.78
CA LEU A 126 3.59 9.68 9.56
C LEU A 126 2.80 10.04 10.82
N TYR A 127 1.47 10.15 10.71
CA TYR A 127 0.59 10.38 11.86
C TYR A 127 0.70 9.27 12.91
N MET A 128 0.66 8.00 12.48
CA MET A 128 0.79 6.85 13.38
C MET A 128 2.16 6.81 14.05
N GLN A 129 3.24 7.12 13.32
CA GLN A 129 4.59 7.21 13.89
C GLN A 129 4.66 8.28 14.98
N GLN A 130 4.13 9.47 14.70
CA GLN A 130 4.06 10.56 15.67
C GLN A 130 3.28 10.15 16.92
N LYS A 131 2.12 9.49 16.75
CA LYS A 131 1.32 8.98 17.87
C LYS A 131 2.07 7.97 18.74
N ILE A 132 2.80 7.04 18.14
CA ILE A 132 3.59 6.06 18.88
C ILE A 132 4.75 6.74 19.62
N LEU A 133 5.41 7.71 18.97
CA LEU A 133 6.48 8.50 19.59
C LEU A 133 5.97 9.27 20.81
N GLU A 134 4.80 9.92 20.71
CA GLU A 134 4.17 10.62 21.84
C GLU A 134 3.83 9.69 23.01
N MET A 135 3.35 8.48 22.71
CA MET A 135 2.94 7.51 23.75
C MET A 135 4.11 6.76 24.40
N THR A 136 5.18 6.50 23.65
CA THR A 136 6.27 5.61 24.09
C THR A 136 7.61 6.30 24.28
N GLY A 137 7.76 7.53 23.78
CA GLY A 137 9.02 8.28 23.75
C GLY A 137 10.08 7.70 22.81
N ARG A 138 9.73 6.69 21.99
CA ARG A 138 10.64 6.00 21.07
C ARG A 138 10.08 6.05 19.66
N ASP A 139 10.95 6.31 18.70
CA ASP A 139 10.56 6.21 17.29
C ASP A 139 10.35 4.73 16.93
N PRO A 140 9.12 4.33 16.51
CA PRO A 140 8.82 2.95 16.16
C PRO A 140 9.66 2.41 15.00
N LEU A 141 10.16 3.27 14.11
CA LEU A 141 11.02 2.87 13.00
C LEU A 141 12.51 2.87 13.38
N ALA A 142 12.95 3.65 14.37
CA ALA A 142 14.34 3.66 14.79
C ALA A 142 14.80 2.27 15.27
N ASP A 143 13.95 1.55 16.01
CA ASP A 143 14.21 0.18 16.45
C ASP A 143 14.29 -0.81 15.28
N PHE A 144 13.40 -0.66 14.28
CA PHE A 144 13.41 -1.49 13.08
C PHE A 144 14.66 -1.26 12.22
N ILE A 145 15.03 0.00 12.01
CA ILE A 145 16.25 0.40 11.27
C ILE A 145 17.50 -0.06 12.02
N SER A 146 17.53 0.08 13.35
CA SER A 146 18.66 -0.39 14.17
C SER A 146 18.80 -1.91 14.12
N ARG A 147 17.69 -2.67 14.14
CA ARG A 147 17.72 -4.14 13.97
C ARG A 147 18.18 -4.55 12.58
N ARG A 148 17.67 -3.89 11.54
CA ARG A 148 18.06 -4.15 10.14
C ARG A 148 19.53 -3.81 9.86
N ASN A 149 20.04 -2.75 10.47
CA ASN A 149 21.44 -2.32 10.34
C ASN A 149 22.39 -3.00 11.35
N GLY A 150 21.95 -4.04 12.06
CA GLY A 150 22.81 -4.80 12.97
C GLY A 150 23.29 -4.04 14.21
N ASN A 151 22.57 -3.01 14.63
CA ASN A 151 22.86 -2.20 15.82
C ASN A 151 21.92 -2.47 17.00
N ALA A 152 21.07 -3.50 16.93
CA ALA A 152 20.23 -3.89 18.06
C ALA A 152 21.09 -4.40 19.23
N PRO A 153 20.74 -4.11 20.50
CA PRO A 153 21.42 -4.68 21.65
C PRO A 153 21.28 -6.21 21.60
N GLY A 154 22.41 -6.91 21.41
CA GLY A 154 22.46 -8.38 21.23
C GLY A 154 22.73 -8.87 19.80
N SER A 155 22.92 -7.98 18.83
CA SER A 155 23.34 -8.37 17.47
C SER A 155 24.85 -8.63 17.39
N VAL A 156 25.26 -9.56 16.52
CA VAL A 156 26.66 -10.03 16.37
C VAL A 156 27.63 -8.87 16.05
N GLN A 157 27.16 -7.84 15.34
CA GLN A 157 27.96 -6.65 15.01
C GLN A 157 28.15 -5.69 16.21
N ALA A 158 27.23 -5.66 17.17
CA ALA A 158 27.39 -4.88 18.40
C ALA A 158 28.44 -5.51 19.35
N ILE A 159 28.60 -6.84 19.31
CA ILE A 159 29.58 -7.57 20.13
C ILE A 159 31.02 -7.34 19.62
N GLN A 160 31.21 -7.13 18.32
CA GLN A 160 32.52 -6.87 17.71
C GLN A 160 33.05 -5.44 17.89
N LYS A 161 32.24 -4.50 18.42
CA LYS A 161 32.64 -3.09 18.62
C LYS A 161 33.14 -2.77 20.03
N ILE A 162 33.30 -3.76 20.91
CA ILE A 162 33.92 -3.54 22.22
C ILE A 162 35.43 -3.29 21.97
N PRO A 163 35.99 -2.11 22.27
CA PRO A 163 37.42 -1.89 22.12
C PRO A 163 38.16 -2.74 23.15
N ASP A 164 39.16 -3.50 22.71
CA ASP A 164 40.06 -4.21 23.61
C ASP A 164 40.70 -3.23 24.60
N ASN A 165 40.49 -3.50 25.89
CA ASN A 165 40.97 -2.69 27.00
C ASN A 165 42.50 -2.63 27.02
N PRO A 166 43.15 -1.44 26.98
CA PRO A 166 44.61 -1.32 26.86
C PRO A 166 45.30 -1.36 28.23
N ASN A 167 45.00 -2.36 29.06
CA ASN A 167 45.73 -2.56 30.32
C ASN A 167 45.90 -4.05 30.64
N LYS A 168 46.98 -4.63 30.12
CA LYS A 168 47.65 -5.79 30.71
C LYS A 168 49.10 -5.44 30.97
N SER A 169 49.36 -4.83 32.13
CA SER A 169 50.68 -4.81 32.74
C SER A 169 50.99 -6.19 33.34
N ALA A 170 52.28 -6.50 33.36
CA ALA A 170 52.91 -7.73 33.81
C ALA A 170 52.35 -8.31 35.13
N THR A 171 52.42 -9.63 35.35
CA THR A 171 53.53 -10.31 36.08
C THR A 171 53.21 -11.81 36.38
N VAL A 172 54.27 -12.64 36.41
CA VAL A 172 54.50 -13.92 37.14
C VAL A 172 53.94 -15.26 36.60
N GLY A 173 54.86 -16.11 36.11
CA GLY A 173 55.16 -17.41 36.74
C GLY A 173 54.57 -18.70 36.14
N ALA A 174 55.08 -19.16 34.99
CA ALA A 174 54.81 -20.53 34.51
C ALA A 174 55.72 -21.56 35.19
N LYS A 175 55.20 -22.33 36.17
CA LYS A 175 55.82 -23.58 36.62
C LYS A 175 55.44 -24.71 35.66
N LYS A 176 56.44 -25.30 35.00
CA LYS A 176 56.32 -26.52 34.18
C LYS A 176 55.93 -27.71 35.06
N ARG A 177 54.92 -28.47 34.67
CA ARG A 177 54.70 -29.85 35.13
C ARG A 177 54.74 -30.78 33.93
N THR A 178 55.76 -31.62 33.93
CA THR A 178 55.99 -32.74 33.02
C THR A 178 55.27 -33.97 33.58
N THR A 179 54.55 -34.72 32.75
CA THR A 179 54.10 -36.07 33.11
C THR A 179 54.41 -37.02 31.95
N VAL A 180 55.24 -38.01 32.26
CA VAL A 180 55.64 -39.15 31.42
C VAL A 180 54.67 -40.29 31.69
N TRP A 181 54.31 -41.07 30.67
CA TRP A 181 53.54 -42.31 30.81
C TRP A 181 54.40 -43.51 30.36
N HIS A 182 54.32 -44.60 31.13
CA HIS A 182 54.91 -45.91 30.84
C HIS A 182 54.09 -46.67 29.79
#